data_AF-A0A2Z4L8G3-F1
#
_entry.id   AF-A0A2Z4L8G3-F1
#
_cell.length_a   1.000
_cell.length_b   1.000
_cell.length_c   1.000
_cell.angle_alpha   90.00
_cell.angle_beta   90.00
_cell.angle_gamma   90.00
#
_symmetry.space_group_name_H-M   'P 1'
#
loop_
_entity.id
_entity.type
_entity.pdbx_description
1 polymer ?
#
loop_
_entity_poly.entity_id
_entity_poly.type
_entity_poly.pdbx_seq_one_letter_code
_entity_poly.pdbx_strand_id
1 'polypeptide(L)'
;MSYIVCRNCKNVVIPDESQPLNFDKCHNCGHVLEYARDNTELNCIMNNIEIPKIAYHKICAKCHSLNPRQTGMCLFCGSTRFLLQYDANSVNNYNKSIENLSDNPEMVVMVHNQHNLASLFLKILSVIVGLFDFLFFFAIGIEYTLGLANVQKNPMLAVSQNYATISLILVLSLLLAGFLISFVLPRVSYKDSFKLSSLVGIIVGLSTVLVVKDIPMMLIAILFCGFLSGLGGFIGELLVHKILNRMN
;
A
#
# COMPACT_ATOMS: atom_id res chain seq x y z
N MET A 1 14.14 -14.16 -16.04
CA MET A 1 14.56 -15.16 -17.04
C MET A 1 13.47 -16.20 -17.09
N SER A 2 13.03 -16.58 -18.30
CA SER A 2 12.01 -17.60 -18.52
C SER A 2 12.63 -18.95 -18.86
N TYR A 3 11.82 -20.01 -18.80
CA TYR A 3 12.23 -21.41 -18.96
C TYR A 3 11.17 -22.21 -19.70
N ILE A 4 11.60 -23.21 -20.47
CA ILE A 4 10.75 -24.26 -21.05
C ILE A 4 11.10 -25.58 -20.35
N VAL A 5 10.10 -26.30 -19.83
CA VAL A 5 10.31 -27.43 -18.92
C VAL A 5 9.47 -28.65 -19.35
N CYS A 6 10.07 -29.85 -19.48
CA CYS A 6 9.28 -31.10 -19.51
C CYS A 6 8.97 -31.51 -18.07
N ARG A 7 7.69 -31.49 -17.68
CA ARG A 7 7.28 -31.93 -16.33
C ARG A 7 7.68 -33.38 -16.04
N ASN A 8 7.69 -34.24 -17.07
CA ASN A 8 7.94 -35.67 -16.92
C ASN A 8 9.44 -36.01 -16.70
N CYS A 9 10.34 -35.51 -17.56
CA CYS A 9 11.79 -35.80 -17.44
C CYS A 9 12.59 -34.68 -16.77
N LYS A 10 11.92 -33.62 -16.30
CA LYS A 10 12.55 -32.49 -15.59
C LYS A 10 13.64 -31.77 -16.39
N ASN A 11 13.63 -31.94 -17.71
CA ASN A 11 14.54 -31.23 -18.60
C ASN A 11 14.13 -29.76 -18.70
N VAL A 12 15.10 -28.86 -18.52
CA VAL A 12 14.90 -27.41 -18.54
C VAL A 12 15.72 -26.82 -19.69
N VAL A 13 15.06 -26.04 -20.54
CA VAL A 13 15.67 -25.33 -21.66
C VAL A 13 15.46 -23.83 -21.43
N ILE A 14 16.54 -23.05 -21.56
CA ILE A 14 16.45 -21.59 -21.52
C ILE A 14 16.09 -21.12 -22.93
N PRO A 15 14.91 -20.50 -23.14
CA PRO A 15 14.51 -20.03 -24.44
C PRO A 15 15.38 -18.84 -24.88
N ASP A 16 15.74 -18.84 -26.16
CA ASP A 16 16.32 -17.68 -26.82
C ASP A 16 15.21 -16.66 -27.13
N GLU A 17 15.30 -15.46 -26.54
CA GLU A 17 14.32 -14.39 -26.71
C GLU A 17 14.22 -13.88 -28.17
N SER A 18 15.20 -14.20 -29.01
CA SER A 18 15.22 -13.81 -30.43
C SER A 18 14.43 -14.76 -31.35
N GLN A 19 13.93 -15.88 -30.83
CA GLN A 19 13.23 -16.91 -31.61
C GLN A 19 11.81 -17.16 -31.08
N PRO A 20 10.85 -17.52 -31.95
CA PRO A 20 9.52 -17.91 -31.51
C PRO A 20 9.60 -19.15 -30.60
N LEU A 21 8.96 -19.07 -29.43
CA LEU A 21 8.89 -20.17 -28.47
C LEU A 21 8.17 -21.36 -29.12
N ASN A 22 8.89 -22.46 -29.31
CA ASN A 22 8.33 -23.70 -29.80
C ASN A 22 7.96 -24.61 -28.61
N PHE A 23 6.68 -24.94 -28.47
CA PHE A 23 6.14 -25.83 -27.44
C PHE A 23 5.93 -27.26 -27.93
N ASP A 24 6.71 -27.67 -28.93
CA ASP A 24 6.74 -29.05 -29.41
C ASP A 24 6.98 -30.06 -28.28
N LYS A 25 6.69 -31.34 -28.54
CA LYS A 25 6.96 -32.41 -27.60
C LYS A 25 8.43 -32.39 -27.19
N CYS A 26 8.70 -32.57 -25.90
CA CYS A 26 10.06 -32.64 -25.39
C CYS A 26 10.85 -33.72 -26.13
N HIS A 27 12.01 -33.34 -26.65
CA HIS A 27 12.87 -34.23 -27.41
C HIS A 27 13.30 -35.50 -26.63
N ASN A 28 13.40 -35.40 -25.31
CA ASN A 28 13.84 -36.50 -24.45
C ASN A 28 12.69 -37.44 -24.02
N CYS A 29 11.52 -36.87 -23.68
CA CYS A 29 10.42 -37.60 -23.03
C CYS A 29 9.20 -37.79 -23.95
N GLY A 30 9.09 -37.07 -25.07
CA GLY A 30 7.91 -37.03 -25.96
C GLY A 30 6.65 -36.40 -25.34
N HIS A 31 6.73 -35.92 -24.10
CA HIS A 31 5.63 -35.27 -23.39
C HIS A 31 5.58 -33.76 -23.65
N VAL A 32 4.45 -33.15 -23.31
CA VAL A 32 4.20 -31.71 -23.50
C VAL A 32 5.18 -30.87 -22.67
N LEU A 33 5.70 -29.81 -23.29
CA LEU A 33 6.54 -28.81 -22.63
C LEU A 33 5.66 -27.72 -21.98
N GLU A 34 6.05 -27.28 -20.79
CA GLU A 34 5.42 -26.19 -20.05
C GLU A 34 6.34 -24.96 -20.00
N TYR A 35 5.74 -23.77 -20.00
CA TYR A 35 6.48 -22.50 -19.87
C TYR A 35 6.50 -22.05 -18.42
N ALA A 36 7.68 -21.70 -17.92
CA ALA A 36 7.86 -20.99 -16.65
C ALA A 36 8.40 -19.58 -16.93
N ARG A 37 7.70 -18.57 -16.42
CA ARG A 37 8.07 -17.15 -16.60
C ARG A 37 9.27 -16.74 -15.78
N ASP A 38 9.47 -17.38 -14.63
CA ASP A 38 10.50 -17.06 -13.66
C ASP A 38 10.95 -18.31 -12.88
N ASN A 39 11.93 -18.13 -12.01
CA ASN A 39 12.48 -19.19 -11.17
C ASN A 39 11.43 -19.80 -10.23
N THR A 40 10.38 -19.04 -9.87
CA THR A 40 9.34 -19.52 -8.96
C THR A 40 8.40 -20.48 -9.67
N GLU A 41 7.94 -20.12 -10.87
CA GLU A 41 7.15 -21.01 -11.72
C GLU A 41 7.97 -22.25 -12.13
N LEU A 42 9.26 -22.08 -12.43
CA LEU A 42 10.17 -23.21 -12.71
C LEU A 42 10.18 -24.20 -11.55
N ASN A 43 10.41 -23.72 -10.33
CA ASN A 43 10.44 -24.56 -9.14
C ASN A 43 9.10 -25.26 -8.88
N CYS A 44 7.97 -24.58 -9.14
CA CYS A 44 6.66 -25.21 -9.06
C CYS A 44 6.51 -26.39 -10.05
N ILE A 45 6.85 -26.19 -11.32
CA ILE A 45 6.75 -27.24 -12.35
C ILE A 45 7.72 -28.41 -12.05
N MET A 46 8.93 -28.10 -11.61
CA MET A 46 9.94 -29.10 -11.22
C MET A 46 9.46 -29.96 -10.06
N ASN A 47 8.70 -29.39 -9.12
CA ASN A 47 8.13 -30.08 -7.97
C ASN A 47 6.72 -30.65 -8.22
N ASN A 48 6.26 -30.75 -9.48
CA ASN A 48 4.93 -31.25 -9.85
C ASN A 48 3.76 -30.46 -9.23
N ILE A 49 3.97 -29.18 -8.92
CA ILE A 49 2.93 -28.29 -8.40
C ILE A 49 2.15 -27.71 -9.56
N GLU A 50 0.84 -27.98 -9.61
CA GLU A 50 -0.04 -27.45 -10.67
C GLU A 50 -0.39 -25.99 -10.40
N ILE A 51 0.19 -25.06 -11.18
CA ILE A 51 -0.13 -23.63 -11.07
C ILE A 51 -1.60 -23.40 -11.46
N PRO A 52 -2.40 -22.70 -10.63
CA PRO A 52 -3.81 -22.49 -10.90
C PRO A 52 -4.01 -21.68 -12.19
N LYS A 53 -4.89 -22.17 -13.06
CA LYS A 53 -5.20 -21.53 -14.33
C LYS A 53 -6.19 -20.39 -14.09
N ILE A 54 -5.88 -19.21 -14.62
CA ILE A 54 -6.82 -18.08 -14.66
C ILE A 54 -8.04 -18.52 -15.47
N ALA A 55 -9.24 -18.39 -14.89
CA ALA A 55 -10.51 -18.73 -15.50
C ALA A 55 -10.75 -17.97 -16.80
N TYR A 56 -11.69 -18.47 -17.62
CA TYR A 56 -12.01 -17.94 -18.95
C TYR A 56 -12.39 -16.44 -18.98
N HIS A 57 -12.81 -15.90 -17.83
CA HIS A 57 -13.30 -14.53 -17.69
C HIS A 57 -12.49 -13.76 -16.65
N LYS A 58 -12.16 -12.51 -16.98
CA LYS A 58 -11.64 -11.52 -16.07
C LYS A 58 -12.81 -10.73 -15.50
N ILE A 59 -12.81 -10.45 -14.20
CA ILE A 59 -13.82 -9.57 -13.60
C ILE A 59 -13.24 -8.17 -13.54
N CYS A 60 -13.92 -7.17 -14.08
CA CYS A 60 -13.45 -5.80 -13.98
C CYS A 60 -13.43 -5.35 -12.51
N ALA A 61 -12.30 -4.83 -12.02
CA ALA A 61 -12.19 -4.36 -10.65
C ALA A 61 -13.00 -3.07 -10.38
N LYS A 62 -13.42 -2.35 -11.44
CA LYS A 62 -14.16 -1.08 -11.34
C LYS A 62 -15.67 -1.27 -11.43
N CYS A 63 -16.16 -2.06 -12.39
CA CYS A 63 -17.59 -2.23 -12.63
C CYS A 63 -18.08 -3.67 -12.42
N HIS A 64 -17.21 -4.58 -11.99
CA HIS A 64 -17.50 -5.99 -11.75
C HIS A 64 -18.06 -6.76 -12.95
N SER A 65 -18.01 -6.17 -14.16
CA SER A 65 -18.42 -6.85 -15.38
C SER A 65 -17.46 -7.99 -15.73
N LEU A 66 -18.01 -9.06 -16.31
CA LEU A 66 -17.26 -10.16 -16.87
C LEU A 66 -16.69 -9.77 -18.23
N ASN A 67 -15.40 -9.98 -18.43
CA ASN A 67 -14.69 -9.61 -19.65
C ASN A 67 -13.90 -10.83 -20.17
N PRO A 68 -13.84 -11.06 -21.49
CA PRO A 68 -13.07 -12.16 -22.07
C PRO A 68 -11.58 -12.08 -21.70
N ARG A 69 -10.90 -13.22 -21.57
CA ARG A 69 -9.47 -13.26 -21.20
C ARG A 69 -8.54 -12.46 -22.13
N GLN A 70 -8.89 -12.36 -23.41
CA GLN A 70 -8.07 -11.70 -24.42
C GLN A 70 -8.16 -10.17 -24.39
N THR A 71 -9.12 -9.59 -23.65
CA THR A 71 -9.29 -8.13 -23.61
C THR A 71 -8.27 -7.48 -22.66
N GLY A 72 -7.56 -6.46 -23.15
CA GLY A 72 -6.62 -5.64 -22.37
C GLY A 72 -7.30 -4.54 -21.53
N MET A 73 -8.56 -4.23 -21.82
CA MET A 73 -9.38 -3.26 -21.10
C MET A 73 -10.81 -3.75 -20.97
N CYS A 74 -11.51 -3.28 -19.94
CA CYS A 74 -12.89 -3.65 -19.70
C CYS A 74 -13.78 -3.10 -20.83
N LEU A 75 -14.53 -3.97 -21.48
CA LEU A 75 -15.44 -3.63 -22.58
C LEU A 75 -16.58 -2.71 -22.15
N PHE A 76 -16.89 -2.64 -20.85
CA PHE A 76 -17.99 -1.85 -20.31
C PHE A 76 -17.56 -0.49 -19.77
N CYS A 77 -16.42 -0.40 -19.08
CA CYS A 77 -16.01 0.85 -18.40
C CYS A 77 -14.59 1.32 -18.76
N GLY A 78 -13.92 0.65 -19.69
CA GLY A 78 -12.57 0.99 -20.14
C GLY A 78 -11.45 0.75 -19.12
N SER A 79 -11.76 0.29 -17.91
CA SER A 79 -10.75 0.00 -16.88
C SER A 79 -9.83 -1.15 -17.28
N THR A 80 -8.52 -0.97 -17.12
CA THR A 80 -7.51 -2.02 -17.33
C THR A 80 -7.28 -2.89 -16.09
N ARG A 81 -7.92 -2.55 -14.96
CA ARG A 81 -7.82 -3.30 -13.71
C ARG A 81 -8.83 -4.44 -13.69
N PHE A 82 -8.31 -5.67 -13.60
CA PHE A 82 -9.10 -6.89 -13.55
C PHE A 82 -8.76 -7.70 -12.29
N LEU A 83 -9.80 -8.20 -11.64
CA LEU A 83 -9.72 -9.30 -10.68
C LEU A 83 -9.67 -10.60 -11.49
N LEU A 84 -8.60 -11.36 -11.28
CA LEU A 84 -8.42 -12.66 -11.91
C LEU A 84 -9.16 -13.69 -11.06
N GLN A 85 -10.22 -14.28 -11.62
CA GLN A 85 -10.82 -15.45 -11.02
C GLN A 85 -10.00 -16.66 -11.47
N TYR A 86 -9.54 -17.47 -10.52
CA TYR A 86 -8.89 -18.74 -10.83
C TYR A 86 -9.96 -19.82 -10.93
N ASP A 87 -9.77 -20.79 -11.83
CA ASP A 87 -10.69 -21.92 -11.96
C ASP A 87 -10.66 -22.73 -10.66
N ALA A 88 -11.82 -22.95 -10.04
CA ALA A 88 -11.94 -23.65 -8.76
C ALA A 88 -11.35 -25.07 -8.83
N ASN A 89 -11.45 -25.74 -9.98
CA ASN A 89 -10.83 -27.05 -10.18
C ASN A 89 -9.30 -26.96 -10.19
N SER A 90 -8.74 -25.90 -10.79
CA SER A 90 -7.30 -25.67 -10.80
C SER A 90 -6.75 -25.28 -9.42
N VAL A 91 -7.53 -24.56 -8.61
CA VAL A 91 -7.18 -24.23 -7.22
C VAL A 91 -7.22 -25.48 -6.34
N ASN A 92 -8.22 -26.35 -6.53
CA ASN A 92 -8.30 -27.62 -5.81
C ASN A 92 -7.12 -28.56 -6.17
N ASN A 93 -6.72 -28.61 -7.44
CA ASN A 93 -5.55 -29.39 -7.84
C ASN A 93 -4.25 -28.81 -7.27
N TYR A 94 -4.10 -27.48 -7.24
CA TYR A 94 -2.98 -26.82 -6.58
C TYR A 94 -2.91 -27.18 -5.09
N ASN A 95 -4.02 -27.04 -4.37
CA ASN A 95 -4.10 -27.39 -2.95
C ASN A 95 -3.75 -28.86 -2.70
N LYS A 96 -4.27 -29.78 -3.52
CA LYS A 96 -3.90 -31.22 -3.46
C LYS A 96 -2.43 -31.47 -3.76
N SER A 97 -1.85 -30.74 -4.72
CA SER A 97 -0.42 -30.87 -5.04
C SER A 97 0.48 -30.36 -3.92
N ILE A 98 0.04 -29.36 -3.15
CA ILE A 98 0.72 -28.87 -1.94
C ILE A 98 0.56 -29.82 -0.76
N GLU A 99 -0.63 -30.39 -0.55
CA GLU A 99 -0.85 -31.39 0.49
C GLU A 99 0.04 -32.63 0.27
N ASN A 100 0.24 -33.05 -0.97
CA ASN A 100 1.17 -34.15 -1.29
C ASN A 100 2.66 -33.79 -1.10
N LEU A 101 3.01 -32.53 -0.88
CA LEU A 101 4.37 -32.07 -0.55
C LEU A 101 4.62 -31.98 0.96
N SER A 102 3.58 -32.11 1.81
CA SER A 102 3.70 -31.93 3.26
C SER A 102 4.51 -33.01 3.98
N ASP A 103 4.88 -34.09 3.31
CA ASP A 103 5.77 -35.13 3.85
C ASP A 103 7.26 -34.74 3.80
N ASN A 104 7.61 -33.55 3.30
CA ASN A 104 8.98 -33.05 3.30
C ASN A 104 9.06 -31.60 3.84
N PRO A 105 9.48 -31.39 5.11
CA PRO A 105 9.21 -30.16 5.86
C PRO A 105 10.07 -28.93 5.51
N GLU A 106 10.83 -28.91 4.41
CA GLU A 106 11.81 -27.84 4.16
C GLU A 106 11.42 -26.77 3.12
N MET A 107 10.28 -26.85 2.43
CA MET A 107 9.92 -25.82 1.45
C MET A 107 8.73 -24.95 1.89
N VAL A 108 8.99 -24.12 2.90
CA VAL A 108 8.24 -22.87 3.11
C VAL A 108 8.43 -22.02 1.85
N VAL A 109 7.42 -21.99 0.98
CA VAL A 109 7.35 -21.08 -0.15
C VAL A 109 7.35 -19.66 0.41
N MET A 110 8.52 -19.05 0.46
CA MET A 110 8.62 -17.60 0.65
C MET A 110 8.05 -16.95 -0.59
N VAL A 111 6.76 -16.60 -0.54
CA VAL A 111 6.19 -15.59 -1.41
C VAL A 111 6.95 -14.32 -1.09
N HIS A 112 7.98 -14.05 -1.89
CA HIS A 112 8.68 -12.78 -1.86
C HIS A 112 7.63 -11.73 -2.25
N ASN A 113 7.01 -11.11 -1.24
CA ASN A 113 6.35 -9.83 -1.40
C ASN A 113 7.43 -8.93 -2.00
N GLN A 114 7.40 -8.73 -3.32
CA GLN A 114 8.21 -7.72 -3.97
C GLN A 114 7.95 -6.43 -3.21
N HIS A 115 8.90 -6.05 -2.35
CA HIS A 115 8.86 -4.81 -1.60
C HIS A 115 8.76 -3.70 -2.65
N ASN A 116 7.55 -3.20 -2.83
CA ASN A 116 7.25 -2.23 -3.86
C ASN A 116 7.86 -0.89 -3.39
N LEU A 117 9.15 -0.69 -3.65
CA LEU A 117 9.95 0.46 -3.22
C LEU A 117 9.29 1.78 -3.57
N ALA A 118 8.59 1.84 -4.72
CA ALA A 118 7.79 2.98 -5.14
C ALA A 118 6.66 3.31 -4.14
N SER A 119 5.99 2.29 -3.57
CA SER A 119 4.95 2.50 -2.55
C SER A 119 5.51 3.00 -1.22
N LEU A 120 6.73 2.58 -0.89
CA LEU A 120 7.41 2.98 0.35
C LEU A 120 7.93 4.42 0.22
N PHE A 121 8.47 4.78 -0.95
CA PHE A 121 8.86 6.15 -1.28
C PHE A 121 7.68 7.13 -1.17
N LEU A 122 6.52 6.80 -1.74
CA LEU A 122 5.32 7.64 -1.64
C LEU A 122 4.84 7.80 -0.20
N LYS A 123 4.91 6.75 0.62
CA LYS A 123 4.57 6.81 2.04
C LYS A 123 5.50 7.76 2.79
N ILE A 124 6.81 7.65 2.59
CA ILE A 124 7.80 8.55 3.20
C ILE A 124 7.55 9.99 2.75
N LEU A 125 7.34 10.22 1.45
CA LEU A 125 7.03 11.54 0.91
C LEU A 125 5.80 12.16 1.57
N SER A 126 4.73 11.39 1.76
CA SER A 126 3.50 11.88 2.41
C SER A 126 3.71 12.30 3.86
N VAL A 127 4.55 11.58 4.60
CA VAL A 127 4.91 11.93 5.98
C VAL A 127 5.70 13.23 6.01
N ILE A 128 6.63 13.42 5.06
CA ILE A 128 7.42 14.65 4.94
C ILE A 128 6.52 15.84 4.62
N VAL A 129 5.60 15.69 3.66
CA VAL A 129 4.63 16.74 3.30
C VAL A 129 3.75 17.11 4.49
N GLY A 130 3.19 16.12 5.19
CA GLY A 130 2.36 16.37 6.38
C GLY A 130 3.12 17.08 7.50
N LEU A 131 4.41 16.78 7.69
CA LEU A 131 5.27 17.50 8.64
C LEU A 131 5.47 18.96 8.23
N PHE A 132 5.72 19.21 6.94
CA PHE A 132 5.92 20.56 6.42
C PHE A 132 4.65 21.41 6.53
N ASP A 133 3.50 20.82 6.21
CA ASP A 133 2.19 21.45 6.35
C ASP A 133 1.89 21.81 7.81
N PHE A 134 2.16 20.89 8.74
CA PHE A 134 2.02 21.17 10.17
C PHE A 134 2.84 22.40 10.57
N LEU A 135 4.13 22.44 10.22
CA LEU A 135 5.02 23.54 10.58
C LEU A 135 4.54 24.87 9.96
N PHE A 136 4.08 24.84 8.71
CA PHE A 136 3.56 26.01 8.01
C PHE A 136 2.31 26.58 8.69
N PHE A 137 1.28 25.77 8.92
CA PHE A 137 0.05 26.24 9.57
C PHE A 137 0.26 26.63 11.03
N PHE A 138 1.14 25.93 11.74
CA PHE A 138 1.48 26.26 13.11
C PHE A 138 2.22 27.60 13.21
N ALA A 139 3.19 27.86 12.32
CA ALA A 139 3.91 29.14 12.28
C ALA A 139 2.97 30.32 11.99
N ILE A 140 2.10 30.20 10.98
CA ILE A 140 1.09 31.23 10.65
C ILE A 140 0.16 31.47 11.83
N GLY A 141 -0.31 30.42 12.49
CA GLY A 141 -1.19 30.55 13.63
C GLY A 141 -0.51 31.24 14.81
N ILE A 142 0.75 30.89 15.10
CA ILE A 142 1.53 31.57 16.15
C ILE A 142 1.71 33.05 15.81
N GLU A 143 2.11 33.38 14.58
CA GLU A 143 2.28 34.76 14.15
C GLU A 143 0.98 35.57 14.31
N TYR A 144 -0.16 34.98 13.93
CA TYR A 144 -1.48 35.56 14.15
C TYR A 144 -1.77 35.82 15.63
N THR A 145 -1.49 34.85 16.51
CA THR A 145 -1.68 35.04 17.97
C THR A 145 -0.75 36.08 18.58
N LEU A 146 0.50 36.15 18.14
CA LEU A 146 1.47 37.12 18.64
C LEU A 146 1.17 38.54 18.12
N GLY A 147 0.70 38.66 16.87
CA GLY A 147 0.23 39.91 16.30
C GLY A 147 -0.99 40.48 17.04
N LEU A 148 -1.87 39.61 17.54
CA LEU A 148 -3.00 40.00 18.39
C LEU A 148 -2.58 40.43 19.81
N ALA A 149 -1.46 39.91 20.33
CA ALA A 149 -1.08 40.05 21.72
C ALA A 149 -0.33 41.35 22.08
N ASN A 150 -0.08 42.26 21.12
CA ASN A 150 0.69 43.50 21.30
C ASN A 150 2.00 43.29 22.10
N VAL A 151 3.04 42.80 21.40
CA VAL A 151 4.46 42.71 21.81
C VAL A 151 4.70 42.76 23.34
N GLN A 152 4.33 41.68 24.04
CA GLN A 152 4.74 41.50 25.42
C GLN A 152 6.21 41.04 25.46
N LYS A 153 7.01 41.68 26.33
CA LYS A 153 8.44 41.36 26.51
C LYS A 153 8.70 39.96 27.10
N ASN A 154 7.68 39.27 27.62
CA ASN A 154 7.79 37.94 28.22
C ASN A 154 7.03 36.89 27.39
N PRO A 155 7.72 35.96 26.71
CA PRO A 155 7.09 34.96 25.85
C PRO A 155 6.20 33.99 26.65
N MET A 156 6.57 33.68 27.89
CA MET A 156 5.80 32.79 28.75
C MET A 156 4.48 33.42 29.22
N LEU A 157 4.42 34.75 29.34
CA LEU A 157 3.20 35.49 29.66
C LEU A 157 2.25 35.52 28.45
N ALA A 158 2.81 35.70 27.25
CA ALA A 158 2.03 35.66 26.01
C ALA A 158 1.39 34.29 25.77
N VAL A 159 2.11 33.20 26.08
CA VAL A 159 1.60 31.82 25.96
C VAL A 159 0.51 31.53 26.99
N SER A 160 0.69 31.94 28.25
CA SER A 160 -0.33 31.67 29.29
C SER A 160 -1.62 32.47 29.08
N GLN A 161 -1.52 33.70 28.57
CA GLN A 161 -2.69 34.53 28.26
C GLN A 161 -3.47 34.04 27.03
N ASN A 162 -2.78 33.45 26.05
CA ASN A 162 -3.38 33.00 24.79
C ASN A 162 -3.47 31.46 24.69
N TYR A 163 -3.47 30.75 25.82
CA TYR A 163 -3.40 29.27 25.83
C TYR A 163 -4.51 28.63 25.01
N ALA A 164 -5.73 29.18 25.07
CA ALA A 164 -6.89 28.67 24.34
C ALA A 164 -6.72 28.83 22.82
N THR A 165 -6.25 30.00 22.38
CA THR A 165 -6.02 30.31 20.96
C THR A 165 -4.89 29.47 20.38
N ILE A 166 -3.79 29.33 21.11
CA ILE A 166 -2.64 28.48 20.71
C ILE A 166 -3.04 27.01 20.65
N SER A 167 -3.82 26.53 21.62
CA SER A 167 -4.33 25.15 21.62
C SER A 167 -5.27 24.90 20.44
N LEU A 168 -6.14 25.86 20.10
CA LEU A 168 -7.02 25.76 18.93
C LEU A 168 -6.23 25.72 17.61
N ILE A 169 -5.21 26.56 17.48
CA ILE A 169 -4.30 26.54 16.32
C ILE A 169 -3.59 25.20 16.20
N LEU A 170 -3.10 24.65 17.32
CA LEU A 170 -2.42 23.36 17.33
C LEU A 170 -3.35 22.21 16.90
N VAL A 171 -4.60 22.22 17.37
CA VAL A 171 -5.60 21.23 16.96
C VAL A 171 -5.92 21.35 15.48
N LEU A 172 -6.12 22.58 14.98
CA LEU A 172 -6.40 22.82 13.56
C LEU A 172 -5.22 22.45 12.65
N SER A 173 -3.99 22.79 13.03
CA SER A 173 -2.81 22.46 12.23
C SER A 173 -2.56 20.96 12.16
N LEU A 174 -2.77 20.21 13.26
CA LEU A 174 -2.70 18.75 13.25
C LEU A 174 -3.79 18.11 12.39
N LEU A 175 -5.03 18.62 12.46
CA LEU A 175 -6.12 18.13 11.61
C LEU A 175 -5.85 18.39 10.12
N LEU A 176 -5.37 19.58 9.78
CA LEU A 176 -5.04 19.96 8.40
C LEU A 176 -3.85 19.17 7.85
N ALA A 177 -2.80 18.98 8.65
CA ALA A 177 -1.65 18.15 8.28
C ALA A 177 -2.08 16.71 7.99
N GLY A 178 -2.95 16.12 8.83
CA GLY A 178 -3.54 14.81 8.57
C GLY A 178 -4.40 14.78 7.31
N PHE A 179 -5.22 15.81 7.10
CA PHE A 179 -6.13 15.92 5.96
C PHE A 179 -5.40 15.99 4.60
N LEU A 180 -4.31 16.76 4.51
CA LEU A 180 -3.59 16.98 3.26
C LEU A 180 -2.83 15.73 2.78
N ILE A 181 -2.42 14.85 3.70
CA ILE A 181 -1.81 13.55 3.38
C ILE A 181 -2.70 12.71 2.45
N SER A 182 -4.03 12.77 2.63
CA SER A 182 -4.99 12.04 1.80
C SER A 182 -5.02 12.49 0.33
N PHE A 183 -4.55 13.70 0.02
CA PHE A 183 -4.43 14.18 -1.36
C PHE A 183 -3.15 13.72 -2.05
N VAL A 184 -2.10 13.42 -1.28
CA VAL A 184 -0.81 12.96 -1.81
C VAL A 184 -0.84 11.48 -2.19
N LEU A 185 -1.58 10.65 -1.43
CA LEU A 185 -1.86 9.26 -1.82
C LEU A 185 -3.35 9.05 -2.13
N PRO A 186 -3.83 9.44 -3.32
CA PRO A 186 -5.17 9.09 -3.73
C PRO A 186 -5.23 7.57 -3.92
N ARG A 187 -6.08 6.88 -3.12
CA ARG A 187 -6.35 5.42 -3.10
C ARG A 187 -5.58 4.59 -2.05
N VAL A 188 -5.35 5.13 -0.86
CA VAL A 188 -5.01 4.29 0.31
C VAL A 188 -6.29 3.75 0.94
N SER A 189 -6.21 2.58 1.58
CA SER A 189 -7.33 2.12 2.41
C SER A 189 -7.54 3.10 3.58
N TYR A 190 -8.78 3.26 4.07
CA TYR A 190 -9.08 4.12 5.24
C TYR A 190 -8.17 3.82 6.44
N LYS A 191 -7.83 2.54 6.63
CA LYS A 191 -6.93 2.06 7.69
C LYS A 191 -5.49 2.54 7.48
N ASP A 192 -5.02 2.56 6.24
CA ASP A 192 -3.66 3.01 5.92
C ASP A 192 -3.55 4.54 5.94
N SER A 193 -4.58 5.27 5.50
CA SER A 193 -4.65 6.73 5.62
C SER A 193 -4.59 7.16 7.09
N PHE A 194 -5.37 6.52 7.96
CA PHE A 194 -5.32 6.79 9.41
C PHE A 194 -3.94 6.51 9.99
N LYS A 195 -3.31 5.37 9.64
CA LYS A 195 -1.97 5.01 10.14
C LYS A 195 -0.89 5.99 9.70
N LEU A 196 -0.86 6.38 8.43
CA LEU A 196 0.12 7.32 7.90
C LEU A 196 -0.04 8.70 8.52
N SER A 197 -1.28 9.17 8.64
CA SER A 197 -1.57 10.47 9.24
C SER A 197 -1.29 10.47 10.74
N SER A 198 -1.61 9.38 11.45
CA SER A 198 -1.27 9.21 12.86
C SER A 198 0.24 9.22 13.10
N LEU A 199 1.02 8.66 12.17
CA LEU A 199 2.49 8.65 12.25
C LEU A 199 3.06 10.07 12.21
N VAL A 200 2.50 10.98 11.40
CA VAL A 200 2.86 12.41 11.41
C VAL A 200 2.57 13.03 12.78
N GLY A 201 1.40 12.77 13.34
CA GLY A 201 1.02 13.27 14.67
C GLY A 201 1.92 12.73 15.79
N ILE A 202 2.39 11.49 15.69
CA ILE A 202 3.36 10.90 16.63
C ILE A 202 4.72 11.59 16.50
N ILE A 203 5.21 11.83 15.27
CA ILE A 203 6.49 12.53 15.05
C ILE A 203 6.43 13.95 15.63
N VAL A 204 5.34 14.68 15.37
CA VAL A 204 5.11 16.00 15.96
C VAL A 204 5.01 15.90 17.48
N GLY A 205 4.28 14.91 18.01
CA GLY A 205 4.15 14.66 19.44
C GLY A 205 5.48 14.36 20.13
N LEU A 206 6.43 13.70 19.46
CA LEU A 206 7.77 13.44 20.02
C LEU A 206 8.53 14.74 20.33
N SER A 207 8.18 15.86 19.70
CA SER A 207 8.78 17.16 20.06
C SER A 207 8.47 17.58 21.51
N THR A 208 7.40 17.07 22.12
CA THR A 208 7.04 17.39 23.51
C THR A 208 8.03 16.81 24.52
N VAL A 209 8.83 15.82 24.14
CA VAL A 209 9.93 15.24 24.94
C VAL A 209 10.94 16.33 25.36
N LEU A 210 11.13 17.35 24.51
CA LEU A 210 12.08 18.44 24.77
C LEU A 210 11.60 19.40 25.87
N VAL A 211 10.30 19.41 26.17
CA VAL A 211 9.67 20.41 27.04
C VAL A 211 9.11 19.79 28.32
N VAL A 212 8.54 18.60 28.24
CA VAL A 212 7.84 17.93 29.35
C VAL A 212 8.73 16.86 29.97
N LYS A 213 9.01 16.99 31.27
CA LYS A 213 9.78 15.99 32.03
C LYS A 213 8.94 14.82 32.56
N ASP A 214 7.62 15.02 32.64
CA ASP A 214 6.69 14.00 33.12
C ASP A 214 6.34 13.00 32.01
N ILE A 215 6.88 11.79 32.15
CA ILE A 215 6.65 10.64 31.25
C ILE A 215 5.16 10.38 30.96
N PRO A 216 4.23 10.34 31.94
CA PRO A 216 2.83 10.05 31.64
C PRO A 216 2.17 11.16 30.81
N MET A 217 2.50 12.44 31.09
CA MET A 217 1.94 13.56 30.36
C MET A 217 2.47 13.62 28.92
N MET A 218 3.75 13.28 28.74
CA MET A 218 4.37 13.13 27.43
C MET A 218 3.68 12.03 26.60
N LEU A 219 3.43 10.85 27.18
CA LEU A 219 2.73 9.76 26.48
C LEU A 219 1.32 10.16 26.04
N ILE A 220 0.57 10.82 26.92
CA ILE A 220 -0.77 11.32 26.59
C ILE A 220 -0.70 12.34 25.45
N ALA A 221 0.26 13.26 25.47
CA ALA A 221 0.43 14.25 24.42
C ALA A 221 0.75 13.60 23.06
N ILE A 222 1.66 12.63 23.02
CA ILE A 222 2.02 11.90 21.79
C ILE A 222 0.80 11.17 21.22
N LEU A 223 0.06 10.45 22.07
CA LEU A 223 -1.14 9.72 21.65
C LEU A 223 -2.23 10.68 21.17
N PHE A 224 -2.41 11.81 21.85
CA PHE A 224 -3.38 12.83 21.48
C PHE A 224 -3.07 13.45 20.11
N CYS A 225 -1.80 13.82 19.86
CA CYS A 225 -1.36 14.32 18.56
C CYS A 225 -1.52 13.28 17.45
N GLY A 226 -1.14 12.02 17.74
CA GLY A 226 -1.32 10.90 16.82
C GLY A 226 -2.79 10.63 16.47
N PHE A 227 -3.70 10.76 17.45
CA PHE A 227 -5.13 10.58 17.24
C PHE A 227 -5.73 11.73 16.41
N LEU A 228 -5.41 12.98 16.73
CA LEU A 228 -5.91 14.15 15.99
C LEU A 228 -5.47 14.15 14.52
N SER A 229 -4.19 13.90 14.26
CA SER A 229 -3.69 13.80 12.89
C SER A 229 -4.30 12.60 12.15
N GLY A 230 -4.49 11.48 12.84
CA GLY A 230 -5.21 10.32 12.31
C GLY A 230 -6.65 10.63 11.89
N LEU A 231 -7.39 11.38 12.71
CA LEU A 231 -8.74 11.87 12.38
C LEU A 231 -8.74 12.77 11.15
N GLY A 232 -7.76 13.67 11.03
CA GLY A 232 -7.58 14.51 9.85
C GLY A 232 -7.48 13.69 8.55
N GLY A 233 -6.64 12.65 8.55
CA GLY A 233 -6.48 11.76 7.39
C GLY A 233 -7.69 10.87 7.11
N PHE A 234 -8.44 10.46 8.14
CA PHE A 234 -9.69 9.75 7.95
C PHE A 234 -10.75 10.63 7.27
N ILE A 235 -10.88 11.88 7.70
CA ILE A 235 -11.80 12.87 7.12
C ILE A 235 -11.36 13.21 5.68
N GLY A 236 -10.05 13.37 5.45
CA GLY A 236 -9.47 13.62 4.13
C GLY A 236 -9.83 12.51 3.13
N GLU A 237 -9.60 11.26 3.51
CA GLU A 237 -9.92 10.11 2.65
C GLU A 237 -11.42 10.02 2.34
N LEU A 238 -12.30 10.25 3.32
CA LEU A 238 -13.75 10.27 3.10
C LEU A 238 -14.18 11.33 2.08
N LEU A 239 -13.60 12.53 2.17
CA LEU A 239 -13.88 13.62 1.24
C LEU A 239 -13.35 13.32 -0.17
N VAL A 240 -12.11 12.86 -0.27
CA VAL A 240 -11.49 12.48 -1.55
C VAL A 240 -12.30 11.37 -2.22
N HIS A 241 -12.72 10.35 -1.47
CA HIS A 241 -13.54 9.27 -2.00
C HIS A 241 -14.93 9.76 -2.46
N LYS A 242 -15.57 10.68 -1.72
CA LYS A 242 -16.88 11.25 -2.08
C LYS A 242 -16.80 12.15 -3.32
N ILE A 243 -15.72 12.91 -3.47
CA ILE A 243 -15.47 13.77 -4.64
C ILE A 243 -15.18 12.91 -5.87
N LEU A 244 -14.28 11.91 -5.75
CA LEU A 244 -13.93 11.01 -6.85
C LEU A 244 -15.10 10.14 -7.33
N ASN A 245 -16.03 9.78 -6.44
CA ASN A 245 -17.26 9.06 -6.80
C ASN A 245 -18.29 9.93 -7.53
N ARG A 246 -18.25 11.26 -7.39
CA ARG A 246 -19.15 12.18 -8.12
C ARG A 246 -18.67 12.50 -9.53
N MET A 247 -17.39 12.30 -9.81
CA MET A 247 -16.79 12.59 -11.13
C MET A 247 -16.77 11.38 -12.07
N ASN A 248 -17.09 10.18 -11.58
CA ASN A 248 -17.29 8.97 -12.39
C ASN A 248 -18.78 8.70 -12.57
#